data_AF-A0A9P7EC31-F1
#
_entry.id   AF-A0A9P7EC31-F1
#
_cell.length_a   1.000
_cell.length_b   1.000
_cell.length_c   1.000
_cell.angle_alpha   90.00
_cell.angle_beta   90.00
_cell.angle_gamma   90.00
#
_symmetry.space_group_name_H-M   'P 1'
#
loop_
_entity.id
_entity.type
_entity.pdbx_description
1 polymer ?
#
loop_
_entity_poly.entity_id
_entity_poly.type
_entity_poly.pdbx_seq_one_letter_code
_entity_poly.pdbx_strand_id
1 'polypeptide(L)'
;KTWLFNNKKKKERKDMINYGRKWMPRMVIYQQNWEEVLKRIEDKSRAKPGGPSMFKHYQAAVKRVMAELSDNELEKVKETAKEWSNNFPPPKIQAQVACKKGPAYIEHFSKEMWKQCRMRVFVILA
;
A
#
# COMPACT_ATOMS: atom_id res chain seq x y z
N LYS A 1 -1.47 43.91 0.56
CA LYS A 1 -0.84 42.62 0.17
C LYS A 1 -1.34 41.40 0.98
N THR A 2 -2.30 41.54 1.91
CA THR A 2 -2.76 40.45 2.82
C THR A 2 -4.04 39.73 2.40
N TRP A 3 -4.75 40.22 1.37
CA TRP A 3 -6.04 39.68 0.93
C TRP A 3 -5.99 38.18 0.56
N LEU A 4 -4.93 37.74 -0.13
CA LEU A 4 -4.72 36.34 -0.52
C LEU A 4 -4.51 35.41 0.67
N PHE A 5 -3.89 35.87 1.76
CA PHE A 5 -3.65 35.06 2.95
C PHE A 5 -4.94 34.85 3.75
N ASN A 6 -5.79 35.88 3.84
CA ASN A 6 -7.06 35.83 4.57
C ASN A 6 -8.17 35.10 3.80
N ASN A 7 -8.14 35.14 2.46
CA ASN A 7 -9.16 34.51 1.60
C ASN A 7 -8.73 33.19 0.97
N LYS A 8 -7.56 32.65 1.35
CA LYS A 8 -7.19 31.30 0.95
C LYS A 8 -8.18 30.33 1.59
N LYS A 9 -8.93 29.59 0.77
CA LYS A 9 -9.74 28.45 1.24
C LYS A 9 -8.86 27.59 2.14
N LYS A 10 -9.27 27.44 3.41
CA LYS A 10 -8.61 26.50 4.32
C LYS A 10 -8.66 25.13 3.65
N LYS A 11 -7.50 24.54 3.41
CA LYS A 11 -7.42 23.22 2.79
C LYS A 11 -8.15 22.25 3.71
N GLU A 12 -9.20 21.63 3.22
CA GLU A 12 -9.87 20.54 3.92
C GLU A 12 -8.83 19.46 4.22
N ARG A 13 -8.79 19.01 5.47
CA ARG A 13 -7.90 17.92 5.86
C ARG A 13 -8.47 16.66 5.24
N LYS A 14 -7.74 16.08 4.29
CA LYS A 14 -8.01 14.72 3.82
C LYS A 14 -7.61 13.76 4.92
N ASP A 15 -8.39 12.69 5.09
CA ASP A 15 -8.01 11.58 5.95
C ASP A 15 -6.61 11.09 5.53
N MET A 16 -5.75 10.92 6.51
CA MET A 16 -4.36 10.52 6.26
C MET A 16 -4.29 9.07 5.76
N ILE A 17 -5.33 8.29 6.06
CA ILE A 17 -5.42 6.86 5.76
C ILE A 17 -6.76 6.56 5.09
N ASN A 18 -6.69 5.92 3.92
CA ASN A 18 -7.87 5.36 3.28
C ASN A 18 -8.02 3.90 3.72
N TYR A 19 -9.02 3.65 4.58
CA TYR A 19 -9.30 2.32 5.15
C TYR A 19 -9.77 1.31 4.09
N GLY A 20 -10.44 1.76 3.01
CA GLY A 20 -10.96 0.91 1.95
C GLY A 20 -10.15 1.04 0.67
N ARG A 21 -9.16 0.16 0.45
CA ARG A 21 -8.45 0.09 -0.83
C ARG A 21 -8.72 -1.25 -1.51
N LYS A 22 -9.31 -1.18 -2.70
CA LYS A 22 -9.46 -2.31 -3.62
C LYS A 22 -8.08 -2.86 -4.01
N TRP A 23 -7.95 -4.18 -4.02
CA TRP A 23 -6.76 -4.86 -4.55
C TRP A 23 -6.72 -4.73 -6.06
N MET A 24 -5.54 -4.45 -6.59
CA MET A 24 -5.29 -4.39 -8.04
C MET A 24 -4.39 -5.53 -8.48
N PRO A 25 -4.49 -5.99 -9.74
CA PRO A 25 -3.66 -7.08 -10.27
C PRO A 25 -2.17 -6.93 -9.97
N ARG A 26 -1.62 -5.73 -10.16
CA ARG A 26 -0.21 -5.43 -9.85
C ARG A 26 0.16 -5.61 -8.37
N MET A 27 -0.79 -5.43 -7.45
CA MET A 27 -0.56 -5.64 -6.01
C MET A 27 -0.55 -7.13 -5.67
N VAL A 28 -1.39 -7.92 -6.35
CA VAL A 28 -1.41 -9.38 -6.20
C VAL A 28 -0.09 -9.97 -6.68
N ILE A 29 0.36 -9.59 -7.89
CA ILE A 29 1.65 -10.03 -8.44
C ILE A 29 2.80 -9.61 -7.55
N TYR A 30 2.77 -8.39 -7.01
CA TYR A 30 3.80 -7.96 -6.08
C TYR A 30 3.87 -8.84 -4.84
N GLN A 31 2.73 -9.25 -4.28
CA GLN A 31 2.72 -10.07 -3.07
C GLN A 31 3.05 -11.55 -3.36
N GLN A 32 2.66 -12.06 -4.52
CA GLN A 32 2.93 -13.44 -4.93
C GLN A 32 4.38 -13.63 -5.41
N ASN A 33 4.88 -12.69 -6.22
CA ASN A 33 6.20 -12.78 -6.88
C ASN A 33 7.19 -11.76 -6.30
N TRP A 34 7.07 -11.45 -5.01
CA TRP A 34 7.83 -10.36 -4.39
C TRP A 34 9.36 -10.54 -4.52
N GLU A 35 9.83 -11.79 -4.40
CA GLU A 35 11.25 -12.17 -4.51
C GLU A 35 11.77 -11.99 -5.93
N GLU A 36 10.97 -12.38 -6.92
CA GLU A 36 11.31 -12.23 -8.32
C GLU A 36 11.39 -10.74 -8.71
N VAL A 37 10.45 -9.93 -8.23
CA VAL A 37 10.45 -8.48 -8.43
C VAL A 37 11.69 -7.86 -7.79
N LEU A 38 12.08 -8.29 -6.57
CA LEU A 38 13.30 -7.82 -5.92
C LEU A 38 14.55 -8.18 -6.71
N LYS A 39 14.69 -9.45 -7.10
CA LYS A 39 15.84 -9.94 -7.86
C LYS A 39 16.03 -9.14 -9.14
N ARG A 40 14.94 -8.88 -9.88
CA ARG A 40 14.97 -8.04 -11.09
C ARG A 40 15.39 -6.59 -10.82
N ILE A 41 15.05 -6.04 -9.65
CA ILE A 41 15.50 -4.69 -9.28
C ILE A 41 16.99 -4.69 -8.94
N GLU A 42 17.44 -5.70 -8.19
CA GLU A 42 18.85 -5.88 -7.83
C GLU A 42 19.73 -6.06 -9.08
N ASP A 43 19.35 -6.98 -9.97
CA ASP A 43 20.09 -7.27 -11.22
C ASP A 43 20.26 -6.03 -12.11
N LYS A 44 19.23 -5.16 -12.17
CA LYS A 44 19.23 -3.98 -13.05
C LYS A 44 19.86 -2.73 -12.45
N SER A 45 19.68 -2.51 -11.15
CA SER A 45 20.05 -1.24 -10.52
C SER A 45 21.19 -1.38 -9.53
N ARG A 46 21.57 -2.61 -9.15
CA ARG A 46 22.44 -2.94 -8.01
C ARG A 46 21.98 -2.27 -6.71
N ALA A 47 20.74 -1.76 -6.68
CA ALA A 47 20.18 -1.12 -5.51
C ALA A 47 19.83 -2.20 -4.50
N LYS A 48 20.34 -2.03 -3.28
CA LYS A 48 20.02 -2.95 -2.19
C LYS A 48 18.51 -3.00 -1.96
N PRO A 49 17.93 -4.21 -1.76
CA PRO A 49 16.55 -4.36 -1.33
C PRO A 49 16.29 -3.49 -0.09
N GLY A 50 15.19 -2.75 -0.08
CA GLY A 50 14.78 -1.87 1.02
C GLY A 50 15.30 -0.42 0.94
N GLY A 51 16.21 -0.09 0.01
CA GLY A 51 16.71 1.27 -0.16
C GLY A 51 15.71 2.23 -0.85
N PRO A 52 15.76 3.56 -0.59
CA PRO A 52 14.92 4.54 -1.28
C PRO A 52 15.08 4.53 -2.81
N SER A 53 16.27 4.20 -3.30
CA SER A 53 16.59 4.08 -4.73
C SER A 53 15.79 2.96 -5.42
N MET A 54 15.44 1.89 -4.71
CA MET A 54 14.64 0.77 -5.23
C MET A 54 13.25 1.21 -5.68
N PHE A 55 12.66 2.21 -5.01
CA PHE A 55 11.30 2.68 -5.31
C PHE A 55 11.16 3.20 -6.75
N LYS A 56 12.22 3.80 -7.30
CA LYS A 56 12.24 4.29 -8.69
C LYS A 56 12.15 3.14 -9.70
N HIS A 57 12.71 1.99 -9.38
CA HIS A 57 12.76 0.83 -10.28
C HIS A 57 11.58 -0.14 -10.10
N TYR A 58 10.88 -0.02 -8.97
CA TYR A 58 9.76 -0.88 -8.61
C TYR A 58 8.66 -0.96 -9.66
N GLN A 59 8.12 0.20 -10.08
CA GLN A 59 7.01 0.22 -11.03
C GLN A 59 7.39 -0.41 -12.37
N ALA A 60 8.63 -0.19 -12.82
CA ALA A 60 9.15 -0.77 -14.04
C ALA A 60 9.36 -2.29 -13.93
N ALA A 61 9.83 -2.78 -12.77
CA ALA A 61 10.01 -4.20 -12.53
C ALA A 61 8.68 -4.96 -12.52
N VAL A 62 7.67 -4.47 -11.79
CA VAL A 62 6.34 -5.08 -11.76
C VAL A 62 5.69 -5.06 -13.14
N LYS A 63 5.83 -3.96 -13.90
CA LYS A 63 5.28 -3.89 -15.26
C LYS A 63 5.91 -4.92 -16.20
N ARG A 64 7.20 -5.22 -16.05
CA ARG A 64 7.89 -6.25 -16.84
C ARG A 64 7.42 -7.65 -16.50
N VAL A 65 7.36 -7.97 -15.20
CA VAL A 65 6.78 -9.26 -14.74
C VAL A 65 5.37 -9.42 -15.28
N MET A 66 4.55 -8.36 -15.22
CA MET A 66 3.20 -8.36 -15.78
C MET A 66 3.15 -8.58 -17.30
N ALA A 67 4.14 -8.10 -18.05
CA ALA A 67 4.18 -8.23 -19.50
C ALA A 67 4.69 -9.61 -19.97
N GLU A 68 5.36 -10.34 -19.09
CA GLU A 68 5.88 -11.69 -19.36
C GLU A 68 4.87 -12.79 -18.97
N LEU A 69 3.82 -12.44 -18.21
CA LEU A 69 2.71 -13.33 -17.92
C LEU A 69 1.89 -13.58 -19.20
N SER A 70 1.46 -14.83 -19.37
CA SER A 70 0.50 -15.19 -20.41
C SER A 70 -0.87 -14.55 -20.15
N ASP A 71 -1.70 -14.43 -21.19
CA ASP A 71 -3.05 -13.86 -21.07
C ASP A 71 -3.91 -14.59 -20.02
N ASN A 72 -3.77 -15.92 -19.94
CA ASN A 72 -4.47 -16.76 -18.96
C ASN A 72 -4.01 -16.46 -17.53
N GLU A 73 -2.71 -16.32 -17.30
CA GLU A 73 -2.19 -15.95 -15.98
C GLU A 73 -2.61 -14.53 -15.59
N LEU A 74 -2.61 -13.60 -16.54
CA LEU A 74 -3.08 -12.24 -16.31
C LEU A 74 -4.56 -12.20 -15.91
N GLU A 75 -5.40 -13.05 -16.51
CA GLU A 75 -6.80 -13.20 -16.15
C GLU A 75 -6.96 -13.76 -14.73
N LYS A 76 -6.24 -14.83 -14.38
CA LYS A 76 -6.22 -15.38 -13.01
C LYS A 76 -5.81 -14.34 -11.97
N VAL A 77 -4.83 -13.51 -12.26
CA VAL A 77 -4.41 -12.42 -11.36
C VAL A 77 -5.53 -11.37 -11.20
N LYS A 78 -6.26 -11.04 -12.26
CA LYS A 78 -7.40 -10.11 -12.19
C LYS A 78 -8.53 -10.69 -11.34
N GLU A 79 -8.83 -11.97 -11.50
CA GLU A 79 -9.81 -12.68 -10.68
C GLU A 79 -9.40 -12.69 -9.22
N THR A 80 -8.14 -13.05 -8.93
CA THR A 80 -7.57 -13.03 -7.58
C THR A 80 -7.65 -11.64 -6.95
N ALA A 81 -7.37 -10.58 -7.71
CA ALA A 81 -7.47 -9.21 -7.22
C ALA A 81 -8.93 -8.83 -6.88
N LYS A 82 -9.90 -9.31 -7.65
CA LYS A 82 -11.32 -9.13 -7.38
C LYS A 82 -11.74 -9.91 -6.13
N GLU A 83 -11.31 -11.16 -6.01
CA GLU A 83 -11.56 -12.01 -4.86
C GLU A 83 -11.01 -11.38 -3.57
N TRP A 84 -9.73 -10.98 -3.54
CA TRP A 84 -9.12 -10.37 -2.35
C TRP A 84 -9.76 -9.02 -1.98
N SER A 85 -10.34 -8.33 -2.95
CA SER A 85 -11.08 -7.09 -2.70
C SER A 85 -12.42 -7.35 -2.02
N ASN A 86 -13.04 -8.51 -2.25
CA ASN A 86 -14.34 -8.86 -1.70
C ASN A 86 -14.22 -9.66 -0.39
N ASN A 87 -13.28 -10.63 -0.33
CA ASN A 87 -13.20 -11.65 0.70
C ASN A 87 -11.94 -11.57 1.58
N PHE A 88 -11.10 -10.53 1.38
CA PHE A 88 -9.77 -10.38 1.98
C PHE A 88 -8.69 -11.29 1.35
N PRO A 89 -7.40 -10.88 1.39
CA PRO A 89 -6.31 -11.72 0.90
C PRO A 89 -5.99 -12.85 1.90
N PRO A 90 -5.18 -13.85 1.52
CA PRO A 90 -4.74 -14.93 2.41
C PRO A 90 -4.06 -14.44 3.71
N PRO A 91 -4.12 -15.21 4.82
CA PRO A 91 -3.59 -14.80 6.13
C PRO A 91 -2.12 -14.35 6.12
N LYS A 92 -1.26 -15.04 5.37
CA LYS A 92 0.17 -14.65 5.22
C LYS A 92 0.33 -13.24 4.67
N ILE A 93 -0.50 -12.87 3.69
CA ILE A 93 -0.47 -11.55 3.06
C ILE A 93 -1.12 -10.51 3.98
N GLN A 94 -2.18 -10.89 4.70
CA GLN A 94 -2.77 -10.03 5.74
C GLN A 94 -1.73 -9.66 6.81
N ALA A 95 -0.99 -10.64 7.33
CA ALA A 95 0.06 -10.43 8.32
C ALA A 95 1.14 -9.46 7.81
N GLN A 96 1.63 -9.66 6.59
CA GLN A 96 2.62 -8.75 5.99
C GLN A 96 2.08 -7.32 5.81
N VAL A 97 0.82 -7.18 5.37
CA VAL A 97 0.17 -5.88 5.22
C VAL A 97 -0.03 -5.22 6.58
N ALA A 98 -0.42 -5.99 7.61
CA ALA A 98 -0.59 -5.52 8.98
C ALA A 98 0.74 -5.03 9.58
N CYS A 99 1.85 -5.75 9.40
CA CYS A 99 3.17 -5.28 9.84
C CYS A 99 3.57 -3.96 9.16
N LYS A 100 3.29 -3.80 7.86
CA LYS A 100 3.69 -2.61 7.10
C LYS A 100 2.79 -1.39 7.36
N LYS A 101 1.48 -1.60 7.52
CA LYS A 101 0.49 -0.50 7.60
C LYS A 101 -0.14 -0.32 8.97
N GLY A 102 -0.20 -1.39 9.78
CA GLY A 102 -0.84 -1.41 11.09
C GLY A 102 -0.43 -0.24 11.98
N PRO A 103 0.88 0.07 12.15
CA PRO A 103 1.31 1.19 12.98
C PRO A 103 0.69 2.54 12.56
N ALA A 104 0.63 2.82 11.25
CA ALA A 104 0.02 4.05 10.75
C ALA A 104 -1.49 4.07 11.02
N TYR A 105 -2.19 2.95 10.83
CA TYR A 105 -3.63 2.85 11.08
C TYR A 105 -3.96 3.06 12.56
N ILE A 106 -3.18 2.46 13.45
CA ILE A 106 -3.32 2.61 14.91
C ILE A 106 -3.06 4.06 15.32
N GLU A 107 -2.00 4.67 14.79
CA GLU A 107 -1.67 6.07 15.08
C GLU A 107 -2.79 7.02 14.63
N HIS A 108 -3.31 6.84 13.42
CA HIS A 108 -4.41 7.65 12.90
C HIS A 108 -5.68 7.48 13.74
N PHE A 109 -6.06 6.23 14.04
CA PHE A 109 -7.22 5.94 14.87
C PHE A 109 -7.11 6.58 16.25
N SER A 110 -5.97 6.41 16.93
CA SER A 110 -5.73 7.01 18.24
C SER A 110 -5.80 8.54 18.20
N LYS A 111 -5.23 9.17 17.16
CA LYS A 111 -5.31 10.63 16.95
C LYS A 111 -6.75 11.12 16.77
N GLU A 112 -7.56 10.42 15.99
CA GLU A 112 -8.96 10.78 15.79
C GLU A 112 -9.80 10.57 17.05
N MET A 113 -9.59 9.47 17.79
CA MET A 113 -10.29 9.23 19.06
C MET A 113 -9.99 10.30 20.12
N TRP A 114 -8.73 10.75 20.21
CA TRP A 114 -8.37 11.84 21.11
C TRP A 114 -9.03 13.16 20.68
N LYS A 115 -9.02 13.46 19.38
CA LYS A 115 -9.51 14.72 18.86
C LYS A 115 -11.03 14.86 18.98
N GLN A 116 -11.76 13.81 18.63
CA GLN A 116 -13.22 13.82 18.59
C GLN A 116 -13.84 13.60 19.98
N CYS A 117 -13.28 12.67 20.76
CA CYS A 117 -13.90 12.21 22.00
C CYS A 117 -13.04 12.39 23.25
N ARG A 118 -11.83 12.99 23.14
CA ARG A 118 -10.85 13.10 24.24
C ARG A 118 -10.49 11.76 24.89
N MET A 119 -10.65 10.67 24.14
CA MET A 119 -10.35 9.32 24.60
C MET A 119 -8.91 8.94 24.25
N ARG A 120 -8.21 8.31 25.20
CA ARG A 120 -6.90 7.68 24.93
C ARG A 120 -7.12 6.21 24.60
N VAL A 121 -6.57 5.77 23.46
CA VAL A 121 -6.65 4.37 23.02
C VAL A 121 -5.27 3.74 23.10
N PHE A 122 -5.20 2.57 23.72
CA PHE A 122 -4.03 1.70 23.71
C PHE A 122 -4.40 0.44 22.92
N VAL A 123 -3.65 0.15 21.87
CA VAL A 123 -3.84 -1.07 21.06
C VAL A 123 -2.75 -2.04 21.44
N ILE A 124 -3.15 -3.20 21.96
CA ILE A 124 -2.25 -4.31 22.23
C ILE A 124 -2.36 -5.25 21.02
N LEU A 125 -1.24 -5.47 20.35
CA LEU A 125 -1.14 -6.43 19.25
C LEU A 125 -0.69 -7.77 19.85
N ALA A 126 -1.40 -8.84 19.52
CA ALA A 126 -1.09 -10.21 19.88
C ALA A 126 -0.40 -10.94 18.72
#